data_AF-A0A0Q7G6E5-F1
#
_entry.id   AF-A0A0Q7G6E5-F1
#
_cell.length_a   1.000
_cell.length_b   1.000
_cell.length_c   1.000
_cell.angle_alpha   90.00
_cell.angle_beta   90.00
_cell.angle_gamma   90.00
#
_symmetry.space_group_name_H-M   'P 1'
#
loop_
_entity.id
_entity.type
_entity.pdbx_description
1 polymer ?
#
loop_
_entity_poly.entity_id
_entity_poly.type
_entity_poly.pdbx_seq_one_letter_code
_entity_poly.pdbx_strand_id
1 'polypeptide(L)'
;MTLTFPRKNLAINDLIDFREAGTIYEFTDYLRRPEDEKGGWEKDNLQFKLDHIQRLFENMNEEINQTIHTSNDKTVNIFFEQLKSEIAHFNLLSVDKDYFVQISKQWNENKYNEFLEKVDIKEKEYFNQPERNQYAHLEKYTSSYYGFLTGKMENREIENKNFYCIEEKLNLIDLNFLDKYLEILERVTEKFSDNVSKEIELYDKNKLAGKIVEDSQSFYDKVVEKIKNNKVIAILLLIFALYAGVSEFIKLTRENKENIDSIENNGSRYEKPSSDLITLKIDEVSAVDYAPEPEAKNVTVTLKVIPKSNSKYVPIKSRGELILINSKGVSTSYDFDLNGVDDGIMPQAVSYIYLDGIIPKKLYEKILKDGNYKIKCVVYYDNDVLPGEQKFSSGIFNLEKESIKN
;
A
#
# COMPACT_ATOMS: atom_id res chain seq x y z
N MET A 1 24.70 5.93 8.88
CA MET A 1 23.76 5.05 8.17
C MET A 1 22.70 4.64 9.17
N THR A 2 21.44 5.00 8.92
CA THR A 2 20.31 4.64 9.78
C THR A 2 19.90 3.20 9.41
N LEU A 3 19.83 2.30 10.39
CA LEU A 3 19.32 0.95 10.16
C LEU A 3 17.81 1.00 9.99
N THR A 4 17.29 0.30 8.99
CA THR A 4 15.86 0.19 8.69
C THR A 4 15.42 -1.27 8.80
N PHE A 5 14.26 -1.47 9.41
CA PHE A 5 13.65 -2.79 9.63
C PHE A 5 12.27 -2.78 8.96
N PRO A 6 12.21 -3.02 7.65
CA PRO A 6 11.01 -2.80 6.85
C PRO A 6 9.82 -3.62 7.32
N ARG A 7 10.01 -4.89 7.72
CA ARG A 7 8.87 -5.75 8.10
C ARG A 7 8.29 -5.34 9.46
N LYS A 8 9.14 -5.00 10.42
CA LYS A 8 8.76 -4.37 11.70
C LYS A 8 7.99 -3.09 11.45
N ASN A 9 8.52 -2.19 10.62
CA ASN A 9 7.90 -0.90 10.36
C ASN A 9 6.52 -1.04 9.72
N LEU A 10 6.37 -1.93 8.73
CA LEU A 10 5.08 -2.21 8.10
C LEU A 10 4.07 -2.76 9.11
N ALA A 11 4.45 -3.79 9.87
CA ALA A 11 3.55 -4.40 10.86
C ALA A 11 3.08 -3.40 11.94
N ILE A 12 3.95 -2.50 12.39
CA ILE A 12 3.61 -1.49 13.39
C ILE A 12 2.72 -0.41 12.81
N ASN A 13 3.05 0.11 11.62
CA ASN A 13 2.25 1.14 10.97
C ASN A 13 0.84 0.63 10.67
N ASP A 14 0.71 -0.59 10.13
CA ASP A 14 -0.60 -1.18 9.87
C ASP A 14 -1.42 -1.39 11.14
N LEU A 15 -0.79 -1.74 12.27
CA LEU A 15 -1.50 -1.83 13.56
C LEU A 15 -1.93 -0.46 14.09
N ILE A 16 -1.15 0.59 13.84
CA ILE A 16 -1.53 1.96 14.17
C ILE A 16 -2.73 2.38 13.30
N ASP A 17 -2.65 2.19 11.99
CA ASP A 17 -3.74 2.48 11.04
C ASP A 17 -5.00 1.69 11.39
N PHE A 18 -4.84 0.44 11.82
CA PHE A 18 -5.95 -0.41 12.23
C PHE A 18 -6.68 0.14 13.47
N ARG A 19 -6.01 0.96 14.30
CA ARG A 19 -6.55 1.64 15.49
C ARG A 19 -7.12 3.03 15.19
N GLU A 20 -7.00 3.53 13.96
CA GLU A 20 -7.50 4.86 13.59
C GLU A 20 -9.01 4.91 13.39
N ALA A 21 -9.61 6.08 13.66
CA ALA A 21 -11.05 6.30 13.58
C ALA A 21 -11.65 5.97 12.19
N GLY A 22 -10.88 6.15 11.10
CA GLY A 22 -11.31 5.75 9.77
C GLY A 22 -11.56 4.25 9.65
N THR A 23 -10.63 3.42 10.14
CA THR A 23 -10.79 1.97 10.19
C THR A 23 -11.97 1.56 11.09
N ILE A 24 -12.13 2.22 12.24
CA ILE A 24 -13.28 1.99 13.14
C ILE A 24 -14.60 2.24 12.41
N TYR A 25 -14.68 3.35 11.66
CA TYR A 25 -15.85 3.69 10.86
C TYR A 25 -16.18 2.60 9.83
N GLU A 26 -15.20 2.14 9.06
CA GLU A 26 -15.44 1.11 8.03
C GLU A 26 -15.98 -0.20 8.62
N PHE A 27 -15.40 -0.66 9.73
CA PHE A 27 -15.85 -1.87 10.41
C PHE A 27 -17.25 -1.68 11.01
N THR A 28 -17.50 -0.57 11.69
CA THR A 28 -18.81 -0.31 12.31
C THR A 28 -19.91 -0.09 11.27
N ASP A 29 -19.63 0.58 10.16
CA ASP A 29 -20.59 0.75 9.06
C ASP A 29 -20.95 -0.60 8.43
N TYR A 30 -19.96 -1.46 8.16
CA TYR A 30 -20.21 -2.81 7.66
C TYR A 30 -21.05 -3.65 8.63
N LEU A 31 -20.73 -3.60 9.93
CA LEU A 31 -21.47 -4.34 10.96
C LEU A 31 -22.92 -3.87 11.12
N ARG A 32 -23.18 -2.59 10.83
CA ARG A 32 -24.50 -1.97 10.89
C ARG A 32 -25.43 -2.41 9.75
N ARG A 33 -24.87 -2.70 8.56
CA ARG A 33 -25.69 -3.00 7.37
C ARG A 33 -26.50 -4.29 7.54
N PRO A 34 -27.76 -4.33 7.02
CA PRO A 34 -28.54 -5.56 6.89
C PRO A 34 -27.77 -6.64 6.12
N GLU A 35 -28.00 -7.92 6.43
CA GLU A 35 -27.25 -9.04 5.83
C GLU A 35 -27.43 -9.11 4.30
N ASP A 36 -28.59 -8.69 3.80
CA ASP A 36 -28.93 -8.58 2.38
C ASP A 36 -28.28 -7.37 1.67
N GLU A 37 -27.79 -6.39 2.43
CA GLU A 37 -27.06 -5.21 1.93
C GLU A 37 -25.54 -5.29 2.15
N LYS A 38 -25.05 -6.33 2.83
CA LYS A 38 -23.63 -6.63 2.93
C LYS A 38 -23.13 -7.14 1.59
N GLY A 39 -22.67 -6.23 0.75
CA GLY A 39 -21.97 -6.57 -0.48
C GLY A 39 -20.80 -7.52 -0.19
N GLY A 40 -20.59 -8.48 -1.10
CA GLY A 40 -19.46 -9.43 -0.98
C GLY A 40 -18.12 -8.71 -0.91
N TRP A 41 -17.97 -7.63 -1.69
CA TRP A 41 -16.73 -6.87 -1.77
C TRP A 41 -16.34 -6.17 -0.44
N GLU A 42 -17.26 -5.53 0.28
CA GLU A 42 -16.92 -4.91 1.57
C GLU A 42 -16.55 -5.95 2.64
N LYS A 43 -17.23 -7.10 2.63
CA LYS A 43 -16.89 -8.22 3.50
C LYS A 43 -15.49 -8.76 3.20
N ASP A 44 -15.21 -8.97 1.93
CA ASP A 44 -13.91 -9.47 1.45
C ASP A 44 -12.80 -8.48 1.77
N ASN A 45 -13.07 -7.17 1.66
CA ASN A 45 -12.11 -6.11 2.01
C ASN A 45 -11.78 -6.10 3.52
N LEU A 46 -12.78 -6.21 4.39
CA LEU A 46 -12.55 -6.26 5.84
C LEU A 46 -11.85 -7.54 6.27
N GLN A 47 -12.24 -8.68 5.70
CA GLN A 47 -11.56 -9.95 5.93
C GLN A 47 -10.11 -9.89 5.43
N PHE A 48 -9.88 -9.30 4.26
CA PHE A 48 -8.55 -9.08 3.72
C PHE A 48 -7.70 -8.22 4.67
N LYS A 49 -8.22 -7.11 5.20
CA LYS A 49 -7.50 -6.28 6.18
C LYS A 49 -7.07 -7.08 7.41
N LEU A 50 -7.95 -7.95 7.92
CA LEU A 50 -7.63 -8.85 9.03
C LEU A 50 -6.57 -9.89 8.66
N ASP A 51 -6.67 -10.52 7.50
CA ASP A 51 -5.71 -11.54 7.09
C ASP A 51 -4.35 -10.91 6.76
N HIS A 52 -4.35 -9.70 6.19
CA HIS A 52 -3.16 -8.93 5.86
C HIS A 52 -2.36 -8.56 7.10
N ILE A 53 -2.99 -7.91 8.08
CA ILE A 53 -2.29 -7.48 9.30
C ILE A 53 -1.71 -8.67 10.07
N GLN A 54 -2.42 -9.79 10.08
CA GLN A 54 -1.92 -11.02 10.68
C GLN A 54 -0.68 -11.57 9.98
N ARG A 55 -0.65 -11.52 8.65
CA ARG A 55 0.50 -11.95 7.84
C ARG A 55 1.70 -11.02 8.06
N LEU A 56 1.48 -9.72 8.25
CA LEU A 56 2.54 -8.78 8.60
C LEU A 56 3.18 -9.10 9.96
N PHE A 57 2.39 -9.54 10.95
CA PHE A 57 2.95 -9.96 12.24
C PHE A 57 3.87 -11.19 12.09
N GLU A 58 3.51 -12.14 11.24
CA GLU A 58 4.33 -13.31 10.92
C GLU A 58 5.63 -12.89 10.21
N ASN A 59 5.56 -11.98 9.23
CA ASN A 59 6.72 -11.43 8.54
C ASN A 59 7.66 -10.66 9.48
N MET A 60 7.11 -9.87 10.40
CA MET A 60 7.89 -9.20 11.43
C MET A 60 8.59 -10.19 12.34
N ASN A 61 7.93 -11.28 12.73
CA ASN A 61 8.55 -12.34 13.53
C ASN A 61 9.74 -13.00 12.79
N GLU A 62 9.64 -13.19 11.47
CA GLU A 62 10.80 -13.63 10.68
C GLU A 62 11.96 -12.62 10.73
N GLU A 63 11.69 -11.32 10.63
CA GLU A 63 12.72 -10.27 10.72
C GLU A 63 13.34 -10.19 12.12
N ILE A 64 12.55 -10.39 13.19
CA ILE A 64 13.03 -10.53 14.56
C ILE A 64 14.04 -11.69 14.63
N ASN A 65 13.65 -12.87 14.15
CA ASN A 65 14.50 -14.06 14.17
C ASN A 65 15.79 -13.87 13.35
N GLN A 66 15.68 -13.29 12.15
CA GLN A 66 16.85 -12.97 11.33
C GLN A 66 17.78 -11.98 12.04
N THR A 67 17.23 -10.94 12.66
CA THR A 67 18.01 -9.93 13.39
C THR A 67 18.77 -10.57 14.55
N ILE A 68 18.09 -11.39 15.37
CA ILE A 68 18.70 -12.09 16.50
C ILE A 68 19.84 -13.03 16.07
N HIS A 69 19.64 -13.81 15.00
CA HIS A 69 20.56 -14.89 14.66
C HIS A 69 21.68 -14.52 13.69
N THR A 70 21.52 -13.45 12.91
CA THR A 70 22.45 -13.12 11.81
C THR A 70 23.17 -11.79 11.99
N SER A 71 22.71 -10.94 12.91
CA SER A 71 23.27 -9.60 13.11
C SER A 71 24.24 -9.52 14.30
N ASN A 72 24.94 -8.38 14.43
CA ASN A 72 25.78 -8.09 15.60
C ASN A 72 24.93 -7.50 16.75
N ASP A 73 25.48 -7.50 17.97
CA ASP A 73 24.81 -7.01 19.18
C ASP A 73 24.30 -5.57 19.04
N LYS A 74 25.04 -4.71 18.32
CA LYS A 74 24.62 -3.32 18.10
C LYS A 74 23.33 -3.25 17.27
N THR A 75 23.22 -4.03 16.21
CA THR A 75 22.01 -4.10 15.38
C THR A 75 20.84 -4.68 16.17
N VAL A 76 21.07 -5.75 16.95
CA VAL A 76 20.05 -6.35 17.83
C VAL A 76 19.54 -5.31 18.84
N ASN A 77 20.44 -4.57 19.49
CA ASN A 77 20.06 -3.50 20.41
C ASN A 77 19.25 -2.40 19.73
N ILE A 78 19.68 -1.93 18.56
CA ILE A 78 18.95 -0.88 17.82
C ILE A 78 17.54 -1.37 17.44
N PHE A 79 17.39 -2.62 16.99
CA PHE A 79 16.09 -3.20 16.66
C PHE A 79 15.14 -3.21 17.85
N PHE A 80 15.56 -3.79 18.97
CA PHE A 80 14.67 -3.98 20.12
C PHE A 80 14.36 -2.67 20.85
N GLU A 81 15.31 -1.74 20.93
CA GLU A 81 15.04 -0.42 21.51
C GLU A 81 14.07 0.39 20.64
N GLN A 82 14.17 0.32 19.30
CA GLN A 82 13.18 0.93 18.41
C GLN A 82 11.80 0.28 18.58
N LEU A 83 11.74 -1.06 18.53
CA LEU A 83 10.49 -1.81 18.70
C LEU A 83 9.78 -1.47 20.02
N LYS A 84 10.52 -1.49 21.13
CA LYS A 84 9.99 -1.16 22.46
C LYS A 84 9.52 0.30 22.53
N SER A 85 10.30 1.22 21.97
CA SER A 85 9.94 2.64 21.93
C SER A 85 8.63 2.86 21.18
N GLU A 86 8.45 2.25 20.01
CA GLU A 86 7.23 2.37 19.21
C GLU A 86 6.02 1.72 19.90
N ILE A 87 6.20 0.50 20.43
CA ILE A 87 5.17 -0.18 21.21
C ILE A 87 4.68 0.67 22.39
N ALA A 88 5.61 1.28 23.13
CA ALA A 88 5.28 2.12 24.27
C ALA A 88 4.63 3.44 23.85
N HIS A 89 5.14 4.07 22.78
CA HIS A 89 4.64 5.34 22.28
C HIS A 89 3.18 5.25 21.81
N PHE A 90 2.83 4.17 21.10
CA PHE A 90 1.50 3.95 20.54
C PHE A 90 0.62 3.01 21.38
N ASN A 91 1.09 2.56 22.54
CA ASN A 91 0.41 1.61 23.42
C ASN A 91 -0.13 0.36 22.68
N LEU A 92 0.74 -0.29 21.91
CA LEU A 92 0.35 -1.36 20.96
C LEU A 92 0.07 -2.73 21.62
N LEU A 93 0.36 -2.90 22.91
CA LEU A 93 0.15 -4.16 23.62
C LEU A 93 -1.17 -4.21 24.40
N SER A 94 -1.96 -3.14 24.38
CA SER A 94 -3.25 -3.10 25.07
C SER A 94 -4.30 -2.36 24.27
N VAL A 95 -5.57 -2.61 24.60
CA VAL A 95 -6.73 -1.90 24.05
C VAL A 95 -7.42 -1.15 25.18
N ASP A 96 -7.28 0.18 25.18
CA ASP A 96 -8.00 1.04 26.12
C ASP A 96 -9.37 1.39 25.51
N LYS A 97 -10.42 0.72 25.98
CA LYS A 97 -11.78 0.90 25.45
C LYS A 97 -12.27 2.35 25.62
N ASP A 98 -11.94 3.00 26.73
CA ASP A 98 -12.36 4.37 26.99
C ASP A 98 -11.70 5.33 25.99
N TYR A 99 -10.42 5.12 25.69
CA TYR A 99 -9.73 5.86 24.62
C TYR A 99 -10.44 5.71 23.28
N PHE A 100 -10.77 4.48 22.86
CA PHE A 100 -11.44 4.24 21.57
C PHE A 100 -12.86 4.83 21.52
N VAL A 101 -13.58 4.85 22.63
CA VAL A 101 -14.88 5.54 22.73
C VAL A 101 -14.70 7.05 22.52
N GLN A 102 -13.68 7.66 23.13
CA GLN A 102 -13.44 9.10 23.02
C GLN A 102 -13.03 9.52 21.61
N ILE A 103 -12.07 8.81 20.98
CA ILE A 103 -11.69 9.14 19.59
C ILE A 103 -12.87 8.95 18.62
N SER A 104 -13.73 7.95 18.86
CA SER A 104 -14.92 7.73 18.03
C SER A 104 -15.92 8.88 18.15
N LYS A 105 -16.13 9.39 19.37
CA LYS A 105 -16.99 10.56 19.61
C LYS A 105 -16.41 11.82 18.96
N GLN A 106 -15.11 12.05 19.13
CA GLN A 106 -14.43 13.21 18.54
C GLN A 106 -14.46 13.17 17.01
N TRP A 107 -14.25 11.99 16.42
CA TRP A 107 -14.40 11.79 14.98
C TRP A 107 -15.83 12.12 14.52
N ASN A 108 -16.84 11.63 15.22
CA ASN A 108 -18.24 11.89 14.88
C ASN A 108 -18.59 13.38 14.98
N GLU A 109 -18.10 14.07 16.01
CA GLU A 109 -18.29 15.51 16.17
C GLU A 109 -17.63 16.28 15.02
N ASN A 110 -16.39 15.94 14.68
CA ASN A 110 -15.69 16.55 13.55
C ASN A 110 -16.42 16.31 12.22
N LYS A 111 -16.84 15.08 11.94
CA LYS A 111 -17.58 14.74 10.71
C LYS A 111 -18.94 15.42 10.64
N TYR A 112 -19.63 15.55 11.77
CA TYR A 112 -20.88 16.29 11.86
C TYR A 112 -20.67 17.77 11.53
N ASN A 113 -19.65 18.40 12.11
CA ASN A 113 -19.33 19.80 11.84
C ASN A 113 -18.93 20.03 10.38
N GLU A 114 -18.06 19.18 9.82
CA GLU A 114 -17.70 19.21 8.38
C GLU A 114 -18.94 19.09 7.48
N PHE A 115 -19.90 18.25 7.87
CA PHE A 115 -21.14 18.09 7.13
C PHE A 115 -22.01 19.34 7.21
N LEU A 116 -22.20 19.92 8.39
CA LEU A 116 -22.96 21.16 8.56
C LEU A 116 -22.38 22.31 7.73
N GLU A 117 -21.07 22.43 7.66
CA GLU A 117 -20.41 23.43 6.79
C GLU A 117 -20.70 23.17 5.31
N LYS A 118 -20.63 21.90 4.86
CA LYS A 118 -20.99 21.54 3.49
C LYS A 118 -22.45 21.81 3.17
N VAL A 119 -23.34 21.54 4.13
CA VAL A 119 -24.77 21.85 4.02
C VAL A 119 -24.97 23.35 3.80
N ASP A 120 -24.38 24.19 4.64
CA ASP A 120 -24.51 25.65 4.55
C ASP A 120 -23.94 26.20 3.23
N ILE A 121 -22.81 25.68 2.77
CA ILE A 121 -22.23 26.04 1.45
C ILE A 121 -23.19 25.66 0.32
N LYS A 122 -23.65 24.40 0.27
CA LYS A 122 -24.52 23.91 -0.80
C LYS A 122 -25.88 24.61 -0.78
N GLU A 123 -26.43 24.90 0.40
CA GLU A 123 -27.66 25.65 0.57
C GLU A 123 -27.51 27.07 0.00
N LYS A 124 -26.43 27.78 0.38
CA LYS A 124 -26.13 29.11 -0.16
C LYS A 124 -25.94 29.09 -1.67
N GLU A 125 -25.20 28.12 -2.20
CA GLU A 125 -25.00 27.97 -3.64
C GLU A 125 -26.33 27.77 -4.37
N TYR A 126 -27.19 26.89 -3.85
CA TYR A 126 -28.50 26.61 -4.44
C TYR A 126 -29.41 27.85 -4.45
N PHE A 127 -29.49 28.59 -3.34
CA PHE A 127 -30.35 29.78 -3.26
C PHE A 127 -29.78 31.01 -3.97
N ASN A 128 -28.47 31.09 -4.20
CA ASN A 128 -27.84 32.19 -4.92
C ASN A 128 -27.85 32.03 -6.46
N GLN A 129 -28.40 30.94 -7.00
CA GLN A 129 -28.44 30.73 -8.45
C GLN A 129 -29.25 31.84 -9.17
N PRO A 130 -28.78 32.35 -10.32
CA PRO A 130 -29.45 33.44 -11.06
C PRO A 130 -30.91 33.14 -11.39
N GLU A 131 -31.22 31.89 -11.76
CA GLU A 131 -32.58 31.44 -12.05
C GLU A 131 -33.50 31.61 -10.85
N ARG A 132 -33.00 31.40 -9.62
CA ARG A 132 -33.80 31.52 -8.39
C ARG A 132 -34.13 32.96 -8.08
N ASN A 133 -33.15 33.85 -8.22
CA ASN A 133 -33.37 35.28 -8.08
C ASN A 133 -34.33 35.83 -9.16
N GLN A 134 -34.25 35.30 -10.39
CA GLN A 134 -35.12 35.69 -11.50
C GLN A 134 -36.59 35.27 -11.26
N TYR A 135 -36.83 34.10 -10.69
CA TYR A 135 -38.16 33.52 -10.49
C TYR A 135 -38.68 33.64 -9.04
N ALA A 136 -38.00 34.38 -8.16
CA ALA A 136 -38.43 34.57 -6.76
C ALA A 136 -39.87 35.10 -6.64
N HIS A 137 -40.32 35.91 -7.59
CA HIS A 137 -41.70 36.42 -7.67
C HIS A 137 -42.76 35.32 -7.91
N LEU A 138 -42.37 34.10 -8.31
CA LEU A 138 -43.26 32.95 -8.46
C LEU A 138 -43.42 32.15 -7.15
N GLU A 139 -42.60 32.44 -6.13
CA GLU A 139 -42.71 31.80 -4.81
C GLU A 139 -43.88 32.37 -4.00
N LYS A 140 -44.31 33.60 -4.28
CA LYS A 140 -45.51 34.22 -3.70
C LYS A 140 -46.38 34.80 -4.80
N TYR A 141 -47.54 34.20 -5.02
CA TYR A 141 -48.49 34.70 -6.00
C TYR A 141 -49.91 34.71 -5.45
N THR A 142 -50.69 35.69 -5.91
CA THR A 142 -52.11 35.75 -5.58
C THR A 142 -52.89 34.90 -6.58
N SER A 143 -53.59 33.89 -6.10
CA SER A 143 -54.50 33.08 -6.89
C SER A 143 -55.94 33.51 -6.61
N SER A 144 -56.67 33.82 -7.69
CA SER A 144 -58.10 34.11 -7.62
C SER A 144 -58.88 32.81 -7.77
N TYR A 145 -59.71 32.47 -6.79
CA TYR A 145 -60.61 31.33 -6.86
C TYR A 145 -62.05 31.76 -6.59
N TYR A 146 -63.00 30.99 -7.08
CA TYR A 146 -64.41 31.28 -6.86
C TYR A 146 -64.85 30.69 -5.51
N GLY A 147 -65.17 31.56 -4.55
CA GLY A 147 -65.66 31.16 -3.24
C GLY A 147 -67.10 30.68 -3.32
N PHE A 148 -67.31 29.36 -3.25
CA PHE A 148 -68.65 28.76 -3.38
C PHE A 148 -69.65 29.28 -2.32
N LEU A 149 -69.17 29.60 -1.12
CA LEU A 149 -70.01 30.12 -0.02
C LEU A 149 -70.29 31.63 -0.12
N THR A 150 -69.38 32.40 -0.70
CA THR A 150 -69.50 33.87 -0.79
C THR A 150 -70.03 34.33 -2.15
N GLY A 151 -70.05 33.44 -3.15
CA GLY A 151 -70.51 33.70 -4.52
C GLY A 151 -69.63 34.71 -5.28
N LYS A 152 -68.44 35.02 -4.77
CA LYS A 152 -67.53 36.05 -5.29
C LYS A 152 -66.15 35.46 -5.59
N MET A 153 -65.42 36.12 -6.47
CA MET A 153 -63.99 35.84 -6.65
C MET A 153 -63.25 36.31 -5.41
N GLU A 154 -62.54 35.39 -4.78
CA GLU A 154 -61.67 35.64 -3.63
C GLU A 154 -60.22 35.47 -4.06
N ASN A 155 -59.36 36.30 -3.51
CA ASN A 155 -57.92 36.24 -3.75
C ASN A 155 -57.26 35.63 -2.52
N ARG A 156 -56.46 34.58 -2.72
CA ARG A 156 -55.59 34.02 -1.68
C ARG A 156 -54.15 34.09 -2.14
N GLU A 157 -53.29 34.58 -1.26
CA GLU A 157 -51.85 34.49 -1.44
C GLU A 157 -51.41 33.04 -1.22
N ILE A 158 -50.78 32.47 -2.23
CA ILE A 158 -50.18 31.14 -2.19
C ILE A 158 -48.67 31.33 -2.12
N GLU A 159 -48.06 30.76 -1.08
CA GLU A 159 -46.61 30.70 -0.92
C GLU A 159 -46.13 29.29 -1.27
N ASN A 160 -45.33 29.17 -2.33
CA ASN A 160 -44.71 27.91 -2.72
C ASN A 160 -43.30 27.84 -2.12
N LYS A 161 -43.18 27.15 -0.98
CA LYS A 161 -41.90 27.01 -0.29
C LYS A 161 -41.01 26.05 -1.07
N ASN A 162 -39.90 26.57 -1.58
CA ASN A 162 -38.87 25.74 -2.16
C ASN A 162 -37.98 25.14 -1.07
N PHE A 163 -37.67 23.85 -1.18
CA PHE A 163 -36.81 23.14 -0.25
C PHE A 163 -35.53 22.71 -0.95
N TYR A 164 -34.39 22.87 -0.27
CA TYR A 164 -33.14 22.20 -0.65
C TYR A 164 -33.05 20.89 0.11
N CYS A 165 -33.04 19.77 -0.62
CA CYS A 165 -32.94 18.44 -0.03
C CYS A 165 -31.50 17.95 -0.07
N ILE A 166 -31.02 17.45 1.08
CA ILE A 166 -29.67 16.91 1.21
C ILE A 166 -29.77 15.40 1.17
N GLU A 167 -29.29 14.81 0.08
CA GLU A 167 -29.35 13.36 -0.13
C GLU A 167 -28.13 12.63 0.44
N GLU A 168 -27.04 13.36 0.73
CA GLU A 168 -25.82 12.80 1.33
C GLU A 168 -26.09 12.32 2.76
N LYS A 169 -25.76 11.05 3.03
CA LYS A 169 -25.78 10.49 4.37
C LYS A 169 -24.49 10.84 5.10
N LEU A 170 -24.62 11.15 6.38
CA LEU A 170 -23.48 11.44 7.23
C LEU A 170 -22.72 10.16 7.60
N ASN A 171 -21.41 10.17 7.38
CA ASN A 171 -20.53 9.04 7.68
C ASN A 171 -20.06 9.12 9.15
N LEU A 172 -20.86 8.58 10.05
CA LEU A 172 -20.55 8.48 11.48
C LEU A 172 -20.22 7.05 11.89
N ILE A 173 -19.31 6.92 12.85
CA ILE A 173 -19.07 5.67 13.58
C ILE A 173 -20.33 5.34 14.38
N ASP A 174 -20.90 4.16 14.14
CA ASP A 174 -22.03 3.67 14.90
C ASP A 174 -21.54 3.07 16.23
N LEU A 175 -21.71 3.84 17.31
CA LEU A 175 -21.26 3.46 18.65
C LEU A 175 -21.92 2.17 19.16
N ASN A 176 -23.07 1.75 18.61
CA ASN A 176 -23.70 0.48 18.99
C ASN A 176 -22.93 -0.75 18.47
N PHE A 177 -22.09 -0.58 17.44
CA PHE A 177 -21.24 -1.63 16.89
C PHE A 177 -19.78 -1.49 17.28
N LEU A 178 -19.42 -0.44 18.04
CA LEU A 178 -18.04 -0.21 18.47
C LEU A 178 -17.50 -1.36 19.31
N ASP A 179 -18.29 -1.93 20.23
CA ASP A 179 -17.85 -3.04 21.07
C ASP A 179 -17.41 -4.26 20.23
N LYS A 180 -18.13 -4.57 19.15
CA LYS A 180 -17.76 -5.67 18.24
C LYS A 180 -16.45 -5.41 17.52
N TYR A 181 -16.19 -4.15 17.16
CA TYR A 181 -14.90 -3.77 16.60
C TYR A 181 -13.80 -3.86 17.67
N LEU A 182 -14.05 -3.45 18.91
CA LEU A 182 -13.08 -3.57 20.00
C LEU A 182 -12.71 -5.03 20.29
N GLU A 183 -13.66 -5.97 20.20
CA GLU A 183 -13.36 -7.41 20.27
C GLU A 183 -12.48 -7.92 19.12
N ILE A 184 -12.60 -7.33 17.93
CA ILE A 184 -11.70 -7.62 16.80
C ILE A 184 -10.30 -7.06 17.10
N LEU A 185 -10.23 -5.81 17.53
CA LEU A 185 -8.98 -5.12 17.85
C LEU A 185 -8.22 -5.79 19.00
N GLU A 186 -8.93 -6.28 20.03
CA GLU A 186 -8.34 -7.05 21.13
C GLU A 186 -7.66 -8.32 20.61
N ARG A 187 -8.32 -9.09 19.74
CA ARG A 187 -7.74 -10.31 19.14
C ARG A 187 -6.53 -10.02 18.25
N VAL A 188 -6.60 -8.95 17.46
CA VAL A 188 -5.46 -8.51 16.63
C VAL A 188 -4.28 -8.09 17.52
N THR A 189 -4.57 -7.34 18.59
CA THR A 189 -3.56 -6.89 19.57
C THR A 189 -2.92 -8.06 20.32
N GLU A 190 -3.71 -9.06 20.71
CA GLU A 190 -3.21 -10.30 21.33
C GLU A 190 -2.26 -11.05 20.38
N LYS A 191 -2.65 -11.23 19.11
CA LYS A 191 -1.77 -11.87 18.12
C LYS A 191 -0.47 -11.08 17.87
N PHE A 192 -0.54 -9.75 17.85
CA PHE A 192 0.67 -8.91 17.79
C PHE A 192 1.57 -9.14 19.02
N SER A 193 0.97 -9.08 20.22
CA SER A 193 1.66 -9.30 21.49
C SER A 193 2.35 -10.67 21.53
N ASP A 194 1.69 -11.73 21.07
CA ASP A 194 2.26 -13.08 21.02
C ASP A 194 3.51 -13.19 20.13
N ASN A 195 3.56 -12.40 19.04
CA ASN A 195 4.70 -12.40 18.12
C ASN A 195 5.92 -11.65 18.66
N VAL A 196 5.75 -10.71 19.60
CA VAL A 196 6.86 -9.85 20.06
C VAL A 196 7.26 -10.07 21.51
N SER A 197 6.31 -10.41 22.39
CA SER A 197 6.51 -10.34 23.85
C SER A 197 7.60 -11.27 24.36
N LYS A 198 7.68 -12.50 23.84
CA LYS A 198 8.70 -13.47 24.25
C LYS A 198 10.11 -12.97 23.91
N GLU A 199 10.30 -12.45 22.71
CA GLU A 199 11.63 -12.00 22.26
C GLU A 199 12.02 -10.69 22.95
N ILE A 200 11.07 -9.78 23.20
CA ILE A 200 11.29 -8.61 24.06
C ILE A 200 11.70 -9.02 25.48
N GLU A 201 11.04 -10.03 26.08
CA GLU A 201 11.39 -10.52 27.42
C GLU A 201 12.81 -11.12 27.45
N LEU A 202 13.20 -11.85 26.40
CA LEU A 202 14.55 -12.39 26.26
C LEU A 202 15.58 -11.26 26.08
N TYR A 203 15.24 -10.22 25.31
CA TYR A 203 16.05 -9.02 25.16
C TYR A 203 16.28 -8.32 26.50
N ASP A 204 15.21 -8.03 27.25
CA ASP A 204 15.26 -7.35 28.56
C ASP A 204 16.07 -8.14 29.60
N LYS A 205 16.05 -9.47 29.51
CA LYS A 205 16.88 -10.36 30.34
C LYS A 205 18.34 -10.45 29.87
N ASN A 206 18.76 -9.64 28.90
CA ASN A 206 20.08 -9.66 28.27
C ASN A 206 20.46 -11.05 27.72
N LYS A 207 19.47 -11.81 27.21
CA LYS A 207 19.70 -13.14 26.62
C LYS A 207 19.87 -13.09 25.10
N LEU A 208 19.56 -11.96 24.46
CA LEU A 208 19.67 -11.78 22.99
C LEU A 208 20.84 -10.89 22.57
N ALA A 209 21.21 -9.91 23.40
CA ALA A 209 22.39 -9.08 23.19
C ALA A 209 23.37 -9.27 24.35
N GLY A 210 24.63 -9.61 24.03
CA GLY A 210 25.68 -9.59 25.02
C GLY A 210 25.91 -8.16 25.51
N LYS A 211 26.12 -7.97 26.83
CA LYS A 211 26.57 -6.69 27.41
C LYS A 211 27.57 -6.04 26.46
N ILE A 212 27.35 -4.77 26.13
CA ILE A 212 28.25 -3.94 25.31
C ILE A 212 29.70 -4.19 25.75
N VAL A 213 30.41 -5.04 25.00
CA VAL A 213 31.86 -5.14 25.03
C VAL A 213 32.31 -4.38 23.80
N GLU A 214 33.01 -3.27 24.02
CA GLU A 214 33.52 -2.34 23.02
C GLU A 214 34.46 -2.96 21.95
N ASP A 215 34.56 -4.29 21.81
CA ASP A 215 35.58 -4.88 20.93
C ASP A 215 35.29 -6.32 20.45
N SER A 216 34.03 -6.69 20.20
CA SER A 216 33.74 -8.03 19.64
C SER A 216 33.57 -7.99 18.12
N GLN A 217 34.63 -8.37 17.40
CA GLN A 217 34.60 -8.80 16.00
C GLN A 217 33.31 -9.59 15.68
N SER A 218 32.65 -9.24 14.58
CA SER A 218 31.40 -9.87 14.16
C SER A 218 31.59 -11.38 13.95
N PHE A 219 30.50 -12.16 14.04
CA PHE A 219 30.55 -13.59 13.70
C PHE A 219 31.13 -13.82 12.29
N TYR A 220 30.83 -12.91 11.36
CA TYR A 220 31.40 -12.90 10.01
C TYR A 220 32.92 -12.72 10.03
N ASP A 221 33.45 -11.77 10.82
CA ASP A 221 34.89 -11.57 10.95
C ASP A 221 35.58 -12.78 11.56
N LYS A 222 34.97 -13.40 12.58
CA LYS A 222 35.48 -14.65 13.18
C LYS A 222 35.47 -15.81 12.19
N VAL A 223 34.45 -15.92 11.32
CA VAL A 223 34.38 -16.94 10.27
C VAL A 223 35.41 -16.67 9.17
N VAL A 224 35.53 -15.43 8.70
CA VAL A 224 36.52 -15.02 7.67
C VAL A 224 37.96 -15.21 8.17
N GLU A 225 38.24 -14.88 9.43
CA GLU A 225 39.56 -15.06 10.03
C GLU A 225 39.91 -16.55 10.21
N LYS A 226 38.93 -17.39 10.55
CA LYS A 226 39.07 -18.85 10.64
C LYS A 226 39.25 -19.50 9.27
N ILE A 227 38.63 -18.96 8.22
CA ILE A 227 38.80 -19.40 6.82
C ILE A 227 40.18 -18.96 6.28
N LYS A 228 40.63 -17.72 6.57
CA LYS A 228 41.96 -17.23 6.17
C LYS A 228 43.10 -18.03 6.81
N ASN A 229 42.95 -18.43 8.07
CA ASN A 229 43.99 -19.16 8.81
C ASN A 229 44.00 -20.66 8.53
N ASN A 230 42.98 -21.21 7.85
CA ASN A 230 42.91 -22.63 7.55
C ASN A 230 43.03 -22.89 6.04
N LYS A 231 44.28 -23.06 5.59
CA LYS A 231 44.62 -23.32 4.18
C LYS A 231 43.83 -24.47 3.56
N VAL A 232 43.45 -25.49 4.35
CA VAL A 232 42.65 -26.63 3.87
C VAL A 232 41.23 -26.21 3.53
N ILE A 233 40.59 -25.36 4.34
CA ILE A 233 39.22 -24.86 4.11
C ILE A 233 39.20 -23.85 2.94
N ALA A 234 40.22 -22.98 2.85
CA ALA A 234 40.36 -22.07 1.72
C ALA A 234 40.56 -22.81 0.40
N ILE A 235 41.36 -23.89 0.39
CA ILE A 235 41.55 -24.77 -0.77
C ILE A 235 40.25 -25.53 -1.09
N LEU A 236 39.51 -26.02 -0.09
CA LEU A 236 38.21 -26.67 -0.27
C LEU A 236 37.16 -25.73 -0.87
N LEU A 237 37.12 -24.46 -0.45
CA LEU A 237 36.24 -23.43 -1.00
C LEU A 237 36.64 -23.03 -2.43
N LEU A 238 37.94 -22.98 -2.74
CA LEU A 238 38.45 -22.77 -4.10
C LEU A 238 38.11 -23.97 -5.01
N ILE A 239 38.22 -25.19 -4.48
CA ILE A 239 37.79 -26.41 -5.17
C ILE A 239 36.27 -26.39 -5.38
N PHE A 240 35.47 -25.96 -4.39
CA PHE A 240 34.02 -25.80 -4.54
C PHE A 240 33.64 -24.72 -5.56
N ALA A 241 34.35 -23.58 -5.59
CA ALA A 241 34.14 -22.53 -6.57
C ALA A 241 34.53 -22.98 -7.99
N LEU A 242 35.63 -23.75 -8.12
CA LEU A 242 36.05 -24.37 -9.38
C LEU A 242 35.09 -25.52 -9.78
N TYR A 243 34.58 -26.31 -8.84
CA TYR A 243 33.57 -27.34 -9.11
C TYR A 243 32.22 -26.74 -9.49
N ALA A 244 31.82 -25.61 -8.89
CA ALA A 244 30.63 -24.86 -9.27
C ALA A 244 30.79 -24.26 -10.69
N GLY A 245 31.98 -23.75 -11.02
CA GLY A 245 32.30 -23.28 -12.38
C GLY A 245 32.39 -24.40 -13.44
N VAL A 246 32.85 -25.61 -13.06
CA VAL A 246 32.89 -26.79 -13.95
C VAL A 246 31.52 -27.49 -14.02
N SER A 247 30.69 -27.39 -12.98
CA SER A 247 29.29 -27.84 -12.94
C SER A 247 28.41 -27.11 -13.96
N GLU A 248 28.75 -25.90 -14.37
CA GLU A 248 28.08 -25.21 -15.48
C GLU A 248 28.42 -25.82 -16.84
N PHE A 249 29.61 -26.42 -17.00
CA PHE A 249 30.08 -26.98 -18.27
C PHE A 249 29.68 -28.46 -18.50
N ILE A 250 29.32 -29.21 -17.46
CA ILE A 250 28.95 -30.64 -17.55
C ILE A 250 27.42 -30.86 -17.67
N LYS A 251 26.59 -29.82 -17.53
CA LYS A 251 25.11 -29.90 -17.66
C LYS A 251 24.58 -30.13 -19.09
N LEU A 252 25.42 -30.50 -20.06
CA LEU A 252 25.06 -30.73 -21.45
C LEU A 252 25.38 -32.16 -21.94
N THR A 253 25.01 -33.18 -21.16
CA THR A 253 24.93 -34.56 -21.66
C THR A 253 23.54 -35.16 -21.42
N ARG A 254 23.04 -35.79 -22.49
CA ARG A 254 21.64 -36.07 -22.83
C ARG A 254 21.00 -37.20 -21.99
N GLU A 255 21.76 -37.88 -21.14
CA GLU A 255 21.32 -39.10 -20.43
C GLU A 255 20.73 -38.85 -19.03
N ASN A 256 20.95 -37.68 -18.41
CA ASN A 256 20.34 -37.38 -17.08
C ASN A 256 18.97 -36.68 -17.16
N LYS A 257 18.44 -36.46 -18.37
CA LYS A 257 17.14 -35.79 -18.55
C LYS A 257 15.97 -36.69 -18.13
N GLU A 258 16.09 -38.00 -18.30
CA GLU A 258 14.98 -38.94 -18.06
C GLU A 258 14.78 -39.30 -16.57
N ASN A 259 15.80 -39.14 -15.71
CA ASN A 259 15.66 -39.44 -14.27
C ASN A 259 15.15 -38.25 -13.44
N ILE A 260 15.38 -37.01 -13.88
CA ILE A 260 14.86 -35.80 -13.19
C ILE A 260 13.35 -35.63 -13.45
N ASP A 261 12.88 -35.97 -14.65
CA ASP A 261 11.45 -35.89 -15.01
C ASP A 261 10.57 -36.84 -14.16
N SER A 262 11.15 -37.87 -13.52
CA SER A 262 10.40 -38.78 -12.63
C SER A 262 10.21 -38.27 -11.20
N ILE A 263 11.08 -37.37 -10.72
CA ILE A 263 11.04 -36.80 -9.36
C ILE A 263 10.29 -35.46 -9.34
N GLU A 264 10.28 -34.72 -10.46
CA GLU A 264 9.58 -33.44 -10.59
C GLU A 264 8.06 -33.54 -10.84
N ASN A 265 7.46 -34.74 -10.76
CA ASN A 265 6.02 -34.95 -11.00
C ASN A 265 5.15 -34.99 -9.73
N ASN A 266 5.70 -34.78 -8.52
CA ASN A 266 4.91 -34.82 -7.27
C ASN A 266 5.01 -33.57 -6.36
N GLY A 267 5.54 -32.44 -6.86
CA GLY A 267 5.50 -31.15 -6.16
C GLY A 267 5.22 -30.04 -7.17
N SER A 268 4.19 -29.23 -6.91
CA SER A 268 3.70 -28.15 -7.79
C SER A 268 4.83 -27.24 -8.32
N ARG A 269 5.16 -27.38 -9.61
CA ARG A 269 6.06 -26.46 -10.32
C ARG A 269 5.35 -25.12 -10.53
N TYR A 270 5.87 -24.06 -9.92
CA TYR A 270 5.62 -22.70 -10.39
C TYR A 270 6.44 -22.48 -11.67
N GLU A 271 5.77 -22.46 -12.83
CA GLU A 271 6.42 -22.10 -14.10
C GLU A 271 6.73 -20.61 -14.13
N LYS A 272 7.94 -20.25 -14.56
CA LYS A 272 8.34 -18.86 -14.78
C LYS A 272 7.37 -18.20 -15.80
N PRO A 273 6.65 -17.14 -15.43
CA PRO A 273 5.60 -16.56 -16.26
C PRO A 273 6.21 -15.92 -17.50
N SER A 274 5.73 -16.28 -18.69
CA SER A 274 6.23 -15.70 -19.93
C SER A 274 5.95 -14.18 -20.02
N SER A 275 6.85 -13.43 -20.67
CA SER A 275 6.77 -11.95 -20.76
C SER A 275 5.57 -11.47 -21.58
N ASP A 276 4.87 -12.39 -22.23
CA ASP A 276 3.70 -12.16 -23.06
C ASP A 276 2.39 -12.33 -22.29
N LEU A 277 2.40 -12.71 -21.01
CA LEU A 277 1.19 -12.94 -20.20
C LEU A 277 0.40 -11.67 -19.87
N ILE A 278 1.10 -10.54 -19.78
CA ILE A 278 0.50 -9.25 -19.44
C ILE A 278 0.94 -8.19 -20.44
N THR A 279 0.10 -7.20 -20.67
CA THR A 279 0.44 -5.99 -21.41
C THR A 279 0.42 -4.80 -20.48
N LEU A 280 1.56 -4.11 -20.35
CA LEU A 280 1.65 -2.86 -19.62
C LEU A 280 1.40 -1.68 -20.55
N LYS A 281 0.43 -0.83 -20.18
CA LYS A 281 0.18 0.44 -20.86
C LYS A 281 0.32 1.57 -19.86
N ILE A 282 1.02 2.62 -20.26
CA ILE A 282 1.05 3.87 -19.48
C ILE A 282 -0.32 4.52 -19.64
N ASP A 283 -0.99 4.78 -18.52
CA ASP A 283 -2.31 5.41 -18.48
C ASP A 283 -2.16 6.89 -18.13
N GLU A 284 -1.37 7.21 -17.11
CA GLU A 284 -1.17 8.58 -16.63
C GLU A 284 0.25 8.78 -16.10
N VAL A 285 0.76 10.01 -16.22
CA VAL A 285 2.00 10.47 -15.59
C VAL A 285 1.69 11.73 -14.79
N SER A 286 1.97 11.73 -13.50
CA SER A 286 1.82 12.89 -12.63
C SER A 286 3.13 13.22 -11.96
N ALA A 287 3.35 14.51 -11.67
CA ALA A 287 4.53 14.96 -10.95
C ALA A 287 4.12 16.02 -9.93
N VAL A 288 4.42 15.76 -8.66
CA VAL A 288 4.06 16.65 -7.55
C VAL A 288 5.28 17.29 -6.90
N ASP A 289 5.09 18.49 -6.35
CA ASP A 289 6.13 19.29 -5.71
C ASP A 289 6.59 18.74 -4.36
N TYR A 290 5.89 17.74 -3.82
CA TYR A 290 6.21 17.10 -2.56
C TYR A 290 7.30 16.04 -2.74
N ALA A 291 8.55 16.49 -2.89
CA ALA A 291 9.73 15.63 -2.85
C ALA A 291 10.48 15.83 -1.53
N PRO A 292 11.19 14.79 -1.01
CA PRO A 292 11.99 14.91 0.21
C PRO A 292 13.10 15.97 0.12
N GLU A 293 13.54 16.28 -1.11
CA GLU A 293 14.61 17.24 -1.39
C GLU A 293 14.11 18.37 -2.32
N PRO A 294 14.51 19.65 -2.09
CA PRO A 294 14.11 20.78 -2.92
C PRO A 294 14.55 20.69 -4.39
N GLU A 295 15.56 19.86 -4.68
CA GLU A 295 16.13 19.64 -6.01
C GLU A 295 15.52 18.41 -6.73
N ALA A 296 14.51 17.79 -6.14
CA ALA A 296 13.84 16.60 -6.63
C ALA A 296 12.37 16.89 -7.01
N LYS A 297 11.81 16.02 -7.85
CA LYS A 297 10.37 15.92 -8.11
C LYS A 297 9.93 14.49 -7.89
N ASN A 298 8.84 14.32 -7.15
CA ASN A 298 8.18 13.03 -7.05
C ASN A 298 7.34 12.82 -8.31
N VAL A 299 7.57 11.72 -9.01
CA VAL A 299 6.89 11.34 -10.23
C VAL A 299 6.20 10.02 -10.01
N THR A 300 4.92 9.98 -10.35
CA THR A 300 4.11 8.78 -10.35
C THR A 300 3.73 8.45 -11.78
N VAL A 301 3.98 7.22 -12.20
CA VAL A 301 3.49 6.69 -13.47
C VAL A 301 2.46 5.61 -13.21
N THR A 302 1.21 5.89 -13.57
CA THR A 302 0.12 4.92 -13.50
C THR A 302 0.18 4.01 -14.71
N LEU A 303 0.37 2.72 -14.47
CA LEU A 303 0.38 1.69 -15.49
C LEU A 303 -0.91 0.86 -15.41
N LYS A 304 -1.62 0.81 -16.53
CA LYS A 304 -2.71 -0.12 -16.76
C LYS A 304 -2.16 -1.48 -17.18
N VAL A 305 -2.44 -2.49 -16.37
CA VAL A 305 -2.06 -3.88 -16.59
C VAL A 305 -3.23 -4.63 -17.23
N ILE A 306 -3.00 -5.17 -18.42
CA ILE A 306 -4.00 -5.95 -19.15
C ILE A 306 -3.53 -7.40 -19.22
N PRO A 307 -4.10 -8.31 -18.41
CA PRO A 307 -3.82 -9.74 -18.52
C PRO A 307 -4.34 -10.28 -19.86
N LYS A 308 -3.58 -11.17 -20.51
CA LYS A 308 -4.07 -11.89 -21.70
C LYS A 308 -5.05 -12.99 -21.30
N SER A 309 -5.95 -13.37 -22.21
CA SER A 309 -6.86 -14.50 -22.04
C SER A 309 -6.08 -15.76 -21.67
N ASN A 310 -6.46 -16.40 -20.56
CA ASN A 310 -5.79 -17.55 -19.93
C ASN A 310 -4.46 -17.27 -19.22
N SER A 311 -4.12 -16.01 -18.92
CA SER A 311 -3.01 -15.72 -18.01
C SER A 311 -3.28 -16.33 -16.62
N LYS A 312 -2.24 -16.89 -16.02
CA LYS A 312 -2.21 -17.26 -14.59
C LYS A 312 -1.83 -16.03 -13.77
N TYR A 313 -1.93 -16.13 -12.45
CA TYR A 313 -1.37 -15.14 -11.53
C TYR A 313 0.10 -14.84 -11.85
N VAL A 314 0.48 -13.56 -11.89
CA VAL A 314 1.85 -13.12 -12.17
C VAL A 314 2.41 -12.38 -10.96
N PRO A 315 3.27 -12.99 -10.12
CA PRO A 315 3.91 -12.26 -9.04
C PRO A 315 4.79 -11.12 -9.55
N ILE A 316 4.81 -9.97 -8.88
CA ILE A 316 5.64 -8.83 -9.26
C ILE A 316 6.49 -8.40 -8.06
N LYS A 317 7.75 -8.01 -8.30
CA LYS A 317 8.57 -7.30 -7.31
C LYS A 317 8.04 -5.90 -7.07
N SER A 318 8.25 -5.38 -5.87
CA SER A 318 8.05 -3.97 -5.49
C SER A 318 9.01 -2.98 -6.20
N ARG A 319 9.59 -3.33 -7.36
CA ARG A 319 10.55 -2.52 -8.11
C ARG A 319 10.17 -2.40 -9.57
N GLY A 320 10.30 -1.19 -10.09
CA GLY A 320 10.29 -0.91 -11.52
C GLY A 320 11.39 0.08 -11.92
N GLU A 321 11.46 0.33 -13.22
CA GLU A 321 12.35 1.30 -13.83
C GLU A 321 11.57 2.22 -14.77
N LEU A 322 11.80 3.51 -14.63
CA LEU A 322 11.39 4.52 -15.60
C LEU A 322 12.56 4.83 -16.54
N ILE A 323 12.42 4.49 -17.81
CA ILE A 323 13.39 4.79 -18.85
C ILE A 323 12.91 6.04 -19.61
N LEU A 324 13.65 7.14 -19.45
CA LEU A 324 13.47 8.37 -20.20
C LEU A 324 14.33 8.35 -21.47
N ILE A 325 13.73 8.60 -22.62
CA ILE A 325 14.39 8.63 -23.92
C ILE A 325 14.24 10.03 -24.49
N ASN A 326 15.35 10.73 -24.68
CA ASN A 326 15.32 12.09 -25.23
C ASN A 326 15.11 12.10 -26.76
N SER A 327 14.97 13.30 -27.33
CA SER A 327 14.78 13.49 -28.78
C SER A 327 15.92 12.96 -29.67
N LYS A 328 17.10 12.72 -29.09
CA LYS A 328 18.27 12.12 -29.77
C LYS A 328 18.34 10.59 -29.59
N GLY A 329 17.37 9.98 -28.92
CA GLY A 329 17.33 8.54 -28.65
C GLY A 329 18.22 8.09 -27.48
N VAL A 330 18.81 9.01 -26.71
CA VAL A 330 19.61 8.65 -25.53
C VAL A 330 18.67 8.30 -24.38
N SER A 331 18.87 7.12 -23.80
CA SER A 331 18.10 6.62 -22.66
C SER A 331 18.78 6.92 -21.32
N THR A 332 17.99 7.18 -20.29
CA THR A 332 18.41 7.27 -18.89
C THR A 332 17.39 6.53 -18.04
N SER A 333 17.85 5.63 -17.16
CA SER A 333 16.99 4.81 -16.31
C SER A 333 16.98 5.35 -14.88
N TYR A 334 15.82 5.27 -14.24
CA TYR A 334 15.60 5.64 -12.85
C TYR A 334 14.87 4.48 -12.16
N ASP A 335 15.34 4.10 -10.98
CA ASP A 335 14.70 3.10 -10.14
C ASP A 335 13.48 3.71 -9.44
N PHE A 336 12.35 3.01 -9.54
CA PHE A 336 11.07 3.41 -8.99
C PHE A 336 10.53 2.26 -8.12
N ASP A 337 9.84 2.61 -7.05
CA ASP A 337 9.10 1.66 -6.24
C ASP A 337 7.77 1.35 -6.93
N LEU A 338 7.35 0.08 -6.86
CA LEU A 338 6.07 -0.35 -7.42
C LEU A 338 5.03 -0.49 -6.32
N ASN A 339 3.93 0.24 -6.45
CA ASN A 339 2.79 0.24 -5.55
C ASN A 339 1.50 -0.19 -6.29
N GLY A 340 0.46 -0.57 -5.54
CA GLY A 340 -0.88 -0.88 -6.09
C GLY A 340 -1.13 -2.34 -6.48
N VAL A 341 -0.20 -3.25 -6.21
CA VAL A 341 -0.39 -4.71 -6.31
C VAL A 341 0.35 -5.39 -5.17
N ASP A 342 -0.40 -5.94 -4.21
CA ASP A 342 0.18 -6.38 -2.93
C ASP A 342 1.03 -7.65 -3.01
N ASP A 343 0.91 -8.45 -4.07
CA ASP A 343 1.76 -9.64 -4.28
C ASP A 343 1.91 -10.05 -5.77
N GLY A 344 1.15 -9.43 -6.70
CA GLY A 344 1.10 -9.85 -8.11
C GLY A 344 -0.16 -9.43 -8.87
N ILE A 345 -0.23 -9.79 -10.16
CA ILE A 345 -1.35 -9.47 -11.06
C ILE A 345 -2.30 -10.66 -11.11
N MET A 346 -3.56 -10.39 -10.76
CA MET A 346 -4.62 -11.37 -10.84
C MET A 346 -5.01 -11.70 -12.30
N PRO A 347 -5.31 -12.97 -12.59
CA PRO A 347 -5.75 -13.35 -13.92
C PRO A 347 -7.09 -12.68 -14.28
N GLN A 348 -7.25 -12.33 -15.56
CA GLN A 348 -8.52 -11.81 -16.13
C GLN A 348 -9.04 -10.47 -15.58
N ALA A 349 -8.35 -9.83 -14.64
CA ALA A 349 -8.70 -8.52 -14.11
C ALA A 349 -7.75 -7.43 -14.63
N VAL A 350 -8.30 -6.38 -15.23
CA VAL A 350 -7.53 -5.17 -15.51
C VAL A 350 -7.12 -4.57 -14.17
N SER A 351 -5.82 -4.39 -13.96
CA SER A 351 -5.25 -3.85 -12.72
C SER A 351 -4.52 -2.56 -13.01
N TYR A 352 -4.36 -1.71 -12.00
CA TYR A 352 -3.58 -0.49 -12.07
C TYR A 352 -2.44 -0.58 -11.08
N ILE A 353 -1.22 -0.32 -11.55
CA ILE A 353 -0.01 -0.30 -10.71
C ILE A 353 0.65 1.06 -10.84
N TYR A 354 1.26 1.52 -9.76
CA TYR A 354 1.85 2.85 -9.66
C TYR A 354 3.36 2.68 -9.53
N LEU A 355 4.11 3.30 -10.45
CA LEU A 355 5.53 3.46 -10.30
C LEU A 355 5.78 4.82 -9.66
N ASP A 356 6.24 4.81 -8.42
CA ASP A 356 6.55 6.01 -7.66
C ASP A 356 8.05 6.17 -7.49
N GLY A 357 8.56 7.35 -7.80
CA GLY A 357 10.00 7.57 -7.77
C GLY A 357 10.39 9.03 -7.88
N ILE A 358 11.66 9.28 -7.66
CA ILE A 358 12.21 10.64 -7.64
C ILE A 358 13.07 10.86 -8.88
N ILE A 359 12.84 11.99 -9.55
CA ILE A 359 13.75 12.48 -10.60
C ILE A 359 14.30 13.86 -10.25
N PRO A 360 15.48 14.24 -10.78
CA PRO A 360 16.02 15.57 -10.59
C PRO A 360 15.09 16.66 -11.14
N LYS A 361 14.82 17.71 -10.37
CA LYS A 361 13.96 18.84 -10.74
C LYS A 361 14.40 19.52 -12.04
N LYS A 362 15.71 19.68 -12.24
CA LYS A 362 16.28 20.24 -13.49
C LYS A 362 15.95 19.37 -14.71
N LEU A 363 15.88 18.05 -14.53
CA LEU A 363 15.49 17.14 -15.60
C LEU A 363 13.99 17.24 -15.88
N TYR A 364 13.15 17.30 -14.84
CA TYR A 364 11.72 17.55 -14.98
C TYR A 364 11.43 18.85 -15.75
N GLU A 365 12.08 19.95 -15.37
CA GLU A 365 11.97 21.25 -16.06
C GLU A 365 12.42 21.15 -17.53
N LYS A 366 13.46 20.37 -17.82
CA LYS A 366 13.93 20.12 -19.17
C LYS A 366 12.93 19.30 -20.00
N ILE A 367 12.29 18.30 -19.40
CA ILE A 367 11.23 17.50 -20.03
C ILE A 367 10.07 18.42 -20.45
N LEU A 368 9.60 19.27 -19.53
CA LEU A 368 8.53 20.23 -19.79
C LEU A 368 8.88 21.26 -20.87
N LYS A 369 10.16 21.61 -21.02
CA LYS A 369 10.64 22.61 -21.98
C LYS A 369 10.89 22.02 -23.37
N ASP A 370 11.50 20.85 -23.47
CA ASP A 370 11.88 20.22 -24.74
C ASP A 370 10.68 19.54 -25.43
N GLY A 371 9.65 19.13 -24.67
CA GLY A 371 8.35 18.64 -25.16
C GLY A 371 8.38 17.36 -26.00
N ASN A 372 9.54 16.70 -26.12
CA ASN A 372 9.79 15.57 -27.01
C ASN A 372 10.49 14.40 -26.31
N TYR A 373 10.23 14.22 -25.01
CA TYR A 373 10.70 13.05 -24.29
C TYR A 373 9.74 11.90 -24.53
N LYS A 374 10.30 10.69 -24.61
CA LYS A 374 9.54 9.45 -24.61
C LYS A 374 9.85 8.69 -23.34
N ILE A 375 8.87 7.98 -22.82
CA ILE A 375 9.04 7.17 -21.62
C ILE A 375 8.70 5.71 -21.90
N LYS A 376 9.40 4.83 -21.20
CA LYS A 376 9.15 3.40 -21.17
C LYS A 376 9.29 2.93 -19.74
N CYS A 377 8.32 2.21 -19.24
CA CYS A 377 8.35 1.62 -17.91
C CYS A 377 8.71 0.14 -18.00
N VAL A 378 9.51 -0.33 -17.05
CA VAL A 378 9.88 -1.73 -16.91
C VAL A 378 9.54 -2.18 -15.50
N VAL A 379 8.88 -3.32 -15.39
CA VAL A 379 8.44 -3.88 -14.11
C VAL A 379 9.06 -5.27 -13.96
N TYR A 380 9.53 -5.57 -12.75
CA TYR A 380 10.33 -6.77 -12.47
C TYR A 380 9.50 -7.89 -11.85
N TYR A 381 9.74 -9.11 -12.33
CA TYR A 381 9.13 -10.34 -11.82
C TYR A 381 9.85 -10.88 -10.59
N ASP A 382 9.11 -11.47 -9.65
CA ASP A 382 9.68 -12.15 -8.48
C ASP A 382 9.61 -13.68 -8.58
N ASN A 383 10.77 -14.34 -8.39
CA ASN A 383 10.82 -15.78 -8.15
C ASN A 383 12.13 -16.15 -7.47
N ASP A 384 12.02 -16.51 -6.19
CA ASP A 384 13.11 -16.98 -5.34
C ASP A 384 13.75 -18.31 -5.80
N VAL A 385 13.16 -18.99 -6.79
CA VAL A 385 13.49 -20.37 -7.14
C VAL A 385 14.39 -20.49 -8.38
N LEU A 386 14.46 -19.47 -9.26
CA LEU A 386 15.23 -19.56 -10.52
C LEU A 386 16.09 -18.31 -10.80
N PRO A 387 17.38 -18.45 -11.10
CA PRO A 387 18.23 -17.31 -11.45
C PRO A 387 17.80 -16.68 -12.78
N GLY A 388 17.62 -15.35 -12.76
CA GLY A 388 17.37 -14.49 -13.92
C GLY A 388 16.09 -13.66 -13.79
N GLU A 389 16.23 -12.34 -13.62
CA GLU A 389 15.11 -11.40 -13.55
C GLU A 389 14.33 -11.38 -14.86
N GLN A 390 13.01 -11.57 -14.77
CA GLN A 390 12.13 -11.35 -15.91
C GLN A 390 11.54 -9.95 -15.85
N LYS A 391 11.42 -9.33 -17.02
CA LYS A 391 11.02 -7.94 -17.15
C LYS A 391 9.78 -7.83 -18.02
N PHE A 392 8.79 -7.10 -17.54
CA PHE A 392 7.63 -6.68 -18.33
C PHE A 392 7.84 -5.24 -18.73
N SER A 393 7.70 -4.94 -20.02
CA SER A 393 7.94 -3.60 -20.54
C SER A 393 6.63 -2.99 -21.03
N SER A 394 6.42 -1.71 -20.72
CA SER A 394 5.41 -0.92 -21.42
C SER A 394 5.83 -0.70 -22.88
N GLY A 395 4.85 -0.32 -23.70
CA GLY A 395 5.13 0.39 -24.95
C GLY A 395 5.84 1.72 -24.68
N ILE A 396 6.42 2.32 -25.73
CA ILE A 396 6.99 3.67 -25.66
C ILE A 396 5.85 4.68 -25.71
N PHE A 397 5.80 5.58 -24.74
CA PHE A 397 4.80 6.64 -24.64
C PHE A 397 5.45 8.01 -24.89
N ASN A 398 4.79 8.87 -25.67
CA ASN A 398 5.27 10.24 -25.88
C ASN A 398 4.83 11.11 -24.71
N LEU A 399 5.81 11.68 -24.00
CA LEU A 399 5.56 12.54 -22.87
C LEU A 399 5.39 13.97 -23.36
N GLU A 400 4.16 14.31 -23.71
CA GLU A 400 3.77 15.67 -24.08
C GLU A 400 3.54 16.52 -22.83
N LYS A 401 3.76 17.83 -22.94
CA LYS A 401 3.64 18.77 -21.81
C LYS A 401 2.25 18.75 -21.17
N GLU A 402 1.21 18.53 -21.97
CA GLU A 402 -0.19 18.47 -21.51
C GLU A 402 -0.53 17.13 -20.84
N SER A 403 0.30 16.10 -21.03
CA SER A 403 0.10 14.77 -20.46
C SER A 403 0.63 14.63 -19.03
N ILE A 404 1.30 15.65 -18.49
CA ILE A 404 1.81 15.68 -17.12
C ILE A 404 0.86 16.53 -16.28
N LYS A 405 0.10 15.89 -15.40
CA LYS A 405 -0.69 16.61 -14.39
C LYS A 405 0.23 17.05 -13.25
N ASN A 406 0.17 18.35 -12.90
CA ASN A 406 0.85 18.92 -11.73
C ASN A 406 -0.01 18.74 -10.48
#